data_AF-A0A1B6JWN6-F1
#
_entry.id   AF-A0A1B6JWN6-F1
#
_cell.length_a   1.000
_cell.length_b   1.000
_cell.length_c   1.000
_cell.angle_alpha   90.00
_cell.angle_beta   90.00
_cell.angle_gamma   90.00
#
_symmetry.space_group_name_H-M   'P 1'
#
loop_
_entity.id
_entity.type
_entity.pdbx_description
1 polymer ?
#
loop_
_entity_poly.entity_id
_entity_poly.type
_entity_poly.pdbx_seq_one_letter_code
_entity_poly.pdbx_strand_id
1 'polypeptide(L)'
;DLVHAQMKRRLENSRIQVLDSPLEYRKGESVTNFEFSKGEDFSRALQIEEDQVQKMCAQILELKPDLVLTEKGMCDLALSILYENGVSALRRVRKSDLVR
;
A
#
# COMPACT_ATOMS: atom_id res chain seq x y z
N ASP A 1 11.58 1.31 8.35
CA ASP A 1 11.13 2.59 8.93
C ASP A 1 9.63 2.58 9.19
N LEU A 2 9.22 3.16 10.32
CA LEU A 2 7.82 3.44 10.61
C LEU A 2 7.42 4.65 9.77
N VAL A 3 6.54 4.43 8.79
CA VAL A 3 6.50 5.30 7.61
C VAL A 3 5.73 6.60 7.86
N HIS A 4 4.83 6.62 8.85
CA HIS A 4 4.09 7.81 9.25
C HIS A 4 4.34 8.13 10.73
N ALA A 5 4.75 9.36 11.05
CA ALA A 5 5.16 9.74 12.40
C ALA A 5 4.06 9.55 13.46
N GLN A 6 2.79 9.61 13.03
CA GLN A 6 1.61 9.48 13.89
C GLN A 6 1.09 8.03 14.04
N MET A 7 1.67 7.05 13.32
CA MET A 7 1.27 5.65 13.50
C MET A 7 1.63 5.13 14.89
N LYS A 8 0.80 4.23 15.43
CA LYS A 8 1.01 3.64 16.76
C LYS A 8 2.33 2.85 16.75
N ARG A 9 3.22 3.19 17.70
CA ARG A 9 4.53 2.55 17.87
C ARG A 9 4.49 1.27 18.69
N ARG A 10 3.41 1.07 19.44
CA ARG A 10 3.20 -0.11 20.28
C ARG A 10 1.78 -0.61 20.08
N LEU A 11 1.67 -1.89 19.78
CA LEU A 11 0.42 -2.62 19.60
C LEU A 11 0.51 -3.89 20.46
N GLU A 12 -0.52 -4.17 21.24
CA GLU A 12 -0.59 -5.37 22.10
C GLU A 12 -1.65 -6.32 21.51
N ASN A 13 -1.35 -7.62 21.45
CA ASN A 13 -2.23 -8.65 20.87
C ASN A 13 -2.73 -8.31 19.45
N SER A 14 -1.84 -7.79 18.60
CA SER A 14 -2.18 -7.30 17.27
C SER A 14 -2.32 -8.41 16.24
N ARG A 15 -3.24 -8.21 15.29
CA ARG A 15 -3.29 -8.99 14.06
C ARG A 15 -2.29 -8.41 13.06
N ILE A 16 -1.25 -9.18 12.76
CA ILE A 16 -0.18 -8.78 11.84
C ILE A 16 -0.43 -9.44 10.48
N GLN A 17 -0.36 -8.64 9.42
CA GLN A 17 -0.41 -9.12 8.05
C GLN A 17 0.94 -8.89 7.35
N VAL A 18 1.48 -9.96 6.76
CA VAL A 18 2.75 -9.94 6.04
C VAL A 18 2.46 -10.08 4.54
N LEU A 19 3.02 -9.18 3.75
CA LEU A 19 2.85 -9.10 2.30
C LEU A 19 4.20 -9.19 1.60
N ASP A 20 4.25 -9.98 0.52
CA ASP A 20 5.38 -10.05 -0.41
C ASP A 20 5.21 -9.10 -1.62
N SER A 21 4.02 -8.50 -1.75
CA SER A 21 3.66 -7.55 -2.80
C SER A 21 3.87 -6.09 -2.38
N PRO A 22 4.22 -5.20 -3.32
CA PRO A 22 4.15 -3.77 -3.08
C PRO A 22 2.71 -3.27 -3.01
N LEU A 23 2.48 -2.24 -2.19
CA LEU A 23 1.22 -1.49 -2.13
C LEU A 23 1.37 -0.18 -2.91
N GLU A 24 1.58 -0.32 -4.20
CA GLU A 24 1.74 0.78 -5.14
C GLU A 24 1.18 0.38 -6.50
N TYR A 25 0.88 1.38 -7.35
CA TYR A 25 0.42 1.10 -8.71
C TYR A 25 1.48 0.28 -9.46
N ARG A 26 1.09 -0.90 -9.96
CA ARG A 26 1.95 -1.72 -10.80
C ARG A 26 1.73 -1.37 -12.26
N LYS A 27 2.79 -0.87 -12.90
CA LYS A 27 2.84 -0.80 -14.36
C LYS A 27 2.80 -2.22 -14.92
N GLY A 28 1.96 -2.45 -15.92
CA GLY A 28 1.89 -3.74 -16.61
C GLY A 28 3.25 -4.13 -17.19
N GLU A 29 3.56 -5.42 -17.20
CA GLU A 29 4.82 -5.95 -17.74
C GLU A 29 4.90 -5.79 -19.27
N SER A 30 3.76 -5.72 -19.94
CA SER A 30 3.69 -5.37 -21.36
C SER A 30 3.83 -3.85 -21.52
N VAL A 31 4.61 -3.44 -22.53
CA VAL A 31 4.75 -2.04 -22.93
C VAL A 31 3.36 -1.50 -23.27
N THR A 32 2.74 -0.84 -22.30
CA THR A 32 1.44 -0.19 -22.46
C THR A 32 1.74 1.25 -22.85
N ASN A 33 1.71 1.54 -24.14
CA ASN A 33 1.86 2.90 -24.61
C ASN A 33 0.57 3.67 -24.30
N PHE A 34 0.67 4.60 -23.36
CA PHE A 34 -0.40 5.56 -23.14
C PHE A 34 -0.26 6.69 -24.17
N GLU A 35 -1.15 6.69 -25.16
CA GLU A 35 -1.29 7.82 -26.08
C GLU A 35 -2.17 8.89 -25.44
N PHE A 36 -1.55 9.80 -24.67
CA PHE A 36 -2.25 10.94 -24.09
C PHE A 36 -2.54 11.98 -25.17
N SER A 37 -3.69 11.84 -25.82
CA SER A 37 -4.12 12.75 -26.89
C SER A 37 -4.95 13.92 -26.36
N LYS A 38 -5.67 13.72 -25.24
CA LYS A 38 -6.55 14.72 -24.63
C LYS A 38 -6.15 14.97 -23.17
N GLY A 39 -6.39 16.19 -22.67
CA GLY A 39 -6.13 16.53 -21.27
C GLY A 39 -6.89 15.66 -20.25
N GLU A 40 -8.07 15.18 -20.63
CA GLU A 40 -8.91 14.29 -19.80
C GLU A 40 -8.30 12.89 -19.60
N ASP A 41 -7.45 12.43 -20.53
CA ASP A 41 -6.87 11.07 -20.47
C ASP A 41 -5.85 10.97 -19.32
N PHE A 42 -5.16 12.06 -19.00
CA PHE A 42 -4.24 12.11 -17.86
C PHE A 42 -4.99 12.02 -16.53
N SER A 43 -6.09 12.76 -16.38
CA SER A 43 -6.95 12.69 -15.18
C SER A 43 -7.55 11.30 -14.99
N ARG A 44 -7.98 10.65 -16.09
CA ARG A 44 -8.50 9.28 -16.04
C ARG A 44 -7.42 8.28 -15.63
N ALA A 45 -6.19 8.41 -16.15
CA ALA A 45 -5.09 7.54 -15.76
C ALA A 45 -4.79 7.66 -14.26
N LEU A 46 -4.72 8.88 -13.73
CA LEU A 46 -4.51 9.13 -12.30
C LEU A 46 -5.60 8.47 -11.44
N GLN A 47 -6.87 8.62 -11.82
CA GLN A 47 -7.98 7.97 -11.11
C GLN A 47 -7.87 6.45 -11.10
N ILE A 48 -7.44 5.84 -12.21
CA ILE A 48 -7.23 4.39 -12.27
C ILE A 48 -6.11 3.95 -11.33
N GLU A 49 -5.02 4.71 -11.25
CA GLU A 49 -3.92 4.43 -10.30
C GLU A 49 -4.42 4.49 -8.85
N GLU A 50 -5.16 5.54 -8.49
CA GLU A 50 -5.74 5.72 -7.15
C GLU A 50 -6.73 4.60 -6.80
N ASP A 51 -7.67 4.29 -7.70
CA ASP A 51 -8.67 3.24 -7.51
C ASP A 51 -8.03 1.86 -7.28
N GLN A 52 -6.94 1.55 -7.98
CA GLN A 52 -6.23 0.29 -7.79
C GLN A 52 -5.60 0.20 -6.40
N VAL A 53 -4.96 1.28 -5.94
CA VAL A 53 -4.37 1.33 -4.59
C VAL A 53 -5.47 1.21 -3.53
N GLN A 54 -6.58 1.93 -3.69
CA GLN A 54 -7.72 1.84 -2.77
C GLN A 54 -8.29 0.42 -2.69
N LYS A 55 -8.47 -0.26 -3.82
CA LYS A 55 -8.96 -1.65 -3.85
C LYS A 55 -8.02 -2.61 -3.12
N MET A 56 -6.70 -2.49 -3.32
CA MET A 56 -5.72 -3.31 -2.60
C MET A 56 -5.77 -3.06 -1.10
N CYS A 57 -5.83 -1.80 -0.67
CA CYS A 57 -5.97 -1.44 0.73
C CYS A 57 -7.29 -1.95 1.32
N ALA A 58 -8.40 -1.86 0.60
CA ALA A 58 -9.70 -2.35 1.06
C ALA A 58 -9.67 -3.85 1.38
N GLN A 59 -9.07 -4.66 0.51
CA GLN A 59 -8.91 -6.11 0.74
C GLN A 59 -8.10 -6.42 2.00
N ILE A 60 -7.08 -5.61 2.29
CA ILE A 60 -6.28 -5.75 3.52
C ILE A 60 -7.13 -5.36 4.74
N LEU A 61 -7.89 -4.27 4.65
CA LEU A 61 -8.72 -3.77 5.75
C LEU A 61 -9.88 -4.69 6.10
N GLU A 62 -10.43 -5.46 5.14
CA GLU A 62 -11.45 -6.48 5.39
C GLU A 62 -10.99 -7.53 6.41
N LEU A 63 -9.70 -7.83 6.44
CA LEU A 63 -9.08 -8.78 7.37
C LEU A 63 -8.84 -8.19 8.76
N LYS A 64 -9.12 -6.89 8.94
CA LYS A 64 -8.96 -6.12 10.18
C LYS A 64 -7.58 -6.28 10.83
N PRO A 65 -6.48 -6.03 10.10
CA PRO A 65 -5.14 -6.04 10.67
C PRO A 65 -4.89 -4.80 11.53
N ASP A 66 -4.07 -4.93 12.56
CA ASP A 66 -3.54 -3.79 13.33
C ASP A 66 -2.18 -3.32 12.77
N LEU A 67 -1.45 -4.24 12.12
CA LEU A 67 -0.13 -4.00 11.54
C LEU A 67 0.02 -4.67 10.18
N VAL A 68 0.47 -3.92 9.19
CA VAL A 68 0.82 -4.43 7.85
C VAL A 68 2.32 -4.29 7.61
N LEU A 69 2.95 -5.40 7.25
CA LEU A 69 4.37 -5.48 6.91
C LEU A 69 4.51 -5.85 5.45
N THR A 70 5.38 -5.15 4.73
CA THR A 70 5.79 -5.56 3.38
C THR A 70 7.30 -5.53 3.21
N GLU A 71 7.82 -6.50 2.47
CA GLU A 71 9.21 -6.49 1.99
C GLU A 71 9.45 -5.42 0.92
N LYS A 72 8.38 -4.90 0.32
CA LYS A 72 8.41 -4.04 -0.87
C LYS A 72 8.10 -2.58 -0.51
N GLY A 73 7.78 -1.80 -1.53
CA GLY A 73 7.33 -0.42 -1.40
C GLY A 73 5.88 -0.31 -0.93
N MET A 74 5.56 0.85 -0.36
CA MET A 74 4.19 1.33 -0.19
C MET A 74 4.15 2.77 -0.66
N CYS A 75 3.13 3.13 -1.46
CA CYS A 75 2.88 4.50 -1.87
C CYS A 75 2.26 5.31 -0.72
N ASP A 76 2.38 6.64 -0.79
CA ASP A 76 1.92 7.52 0.30
C ASP A 76 0.39 7.48 0.47
N LEU A 77 -0.36 7.28 -0.62
CA LEU A 77 -1.81 7.08 -0.60
C LEU A 77 -2.21 5.82 0.19
N ALA A 78 -1.49 4.71 0.00
CA ALA A 78 -1.75 3.49 0.78
C ALA A 78 -1.48 3.73 2.28
N LEU A 79 -0.44 4.49 2.61
CA LEU A 79 -0.10 4.80 3.99
C LEU A 79 -1.14 5.70 4.66
N SER A 80 -1.66 6.70 3.97
CA SER A 80 -2.73 7.56 4.50
C SER A 80 -4.01 6.76 4.73
N ILE A 81 -4.41 5.91 3.77
CA ILE A 81 -5.58 5.03 3.92
C ILE A 81 -5.42 4.09 5.12
N LEU A 82 -4.28 3.41 5.26
CA LEU A 82 -4.04 2.51 6.38
C LEU A 82 -4.02 3.27 7.72
N TYR A 83 -3.40 4.45 7.76
CA TYR A 83 -3.36 5.31 8.95
C TYR A 83 -4.74 5.79 9.38
N GLU A 84 -5.57 6.27 8.45
CA GLU A 84 -6.94 6.72 8.71
C GLU A 84 -7.81 5.59 9.28
N ASN A 85 -7.54 4.34 8.86
CA ASN A 85 -8.19 3.15 9.38
C ASN A 85 -7.54 2.59 10.65
N GLY A 86 -6.57 3.30 11.24
CA GLY A 86 -5.93 2.93 12.50
C GLY A 86 -4.90 1.79 12.40
N VAL A 87 -4.49 1.42 11.18
CA VAL A 87 -3.53 0.35 10.90
C VAL A 87 -2.12 0.94 10.79
N SER A 88 -1.18 0.39 11.56
CA SER A 88 0.23 0.74 11.41
C SER A 88 0.84 -0.01 10.22
N ALA A 89 1.78 0.62 9.51
CA ALA A 89 2.42 0.02 8.34
C ALA A 89 3.94 0.14 8.38
N LEU A 90 4.65 -0.94 8.01
CA LEU A 90 6.10 -0.95 7.78
C LEU A 90 6.41 -1.44 6.36
N ARG A 91 7.20 -0.65 5.64
CA ARG A 91 7.68 -0.98 4.28
C ARG A 91 9.16 -1.32 4.28
N ARG A 92 9.59 -2.08 3.27
CA ARG A 92 10.99 -2.51 3.07
C ARG A 92 11.56 -3.27 4.26
N VAL A 93 10.75 -4.11 4.90
CA VAL A 93 11.21 -5.01 5.96
C VAL A 93 12.11 -6.07 5.34
N ARG A 94 13.22 -6.43 5.99
CA ARG A 94 14.10 -7.48 5.47
C ARG A 94 13.40 -8.82 5.59
N LYS A 95 13.54 -9.67 4.58
CA LYS A 95 12.99 -11.03 4.58
C LYS A 95 13.43 -11.86 5.79
N SER A 96 14.68 -11.69 6.24
CA SER A 96 15.19 -12.33 7.46
C SER A 96 14.41 -11.98 8.72
N ASP A 97 13.78 -10.81 8.75
CA ASP A 97 13.04 -10.30 9.92
C ASP A 97 11.58 -10.72 9.89
N LEU A 98 11.06 -11.17 8.73
CA LEU A 98 9.69 -11.66 8.57
C LEU A 98 9.55 -13.17 8.78
N VAL A 99 10.61 -13.93 8.49
CA VAL A 99 10.61 -15.42 8.55
C VAL A 99 10.99 -15.93 9.95
N ARG A 100 11.21 -15.03 10.91
CA ARG A 100 11.74 -15.34 12.23
C ARG A 100 10.67 -15.32 13.30
#